data_AF-A0A397V9W3-F1
#
_entry.id   AF-A0A397V9W3-F1
#
_cell.length_a   1.000
_cell.length_b   1.000
_cell.length_c   1.000
_cell.angle_alpha   90.00
_cell.angle_beta   90.00
_cell.angle_gamma   90.00
#
_symmetry.space_group_name_H-M   'P 1'
#
loop_
_entity.id
_entity.type
_entity.pdbx_description
1 polymer ?
#
loop_
_entity_poly.entity_id
_entity_poly.type
_entity_poly.pdbx_seq_one_letter_code
_entity_poly.pdbx_strand_id
1 'polypeptide(L)'
;MWEILYGRPVSYGQELGPQLQIEICRNDLRPTIIENIHQCYVNLMKECWEREPENRPSAIKICEILTGWLNNEIILSDLTKSDELLKNIKSTRTQSYSDDIYKSKFIKYTTSLCQDSGLIELNIASDKI
;
A
#
# COMPACT_ATOMS: atom_id res chain seq x y z
N MET A 1 -1.44 0.49 -5.38
CA MET A 1 -2.90 0.21 -5.44
C MET A 1 -3.70 1.21 -4.63
N TRP A 2 -3.41 1.42 -3.34
CA TRP A 2 -4.15 2.42 -2.53
C TRP A 2 -4.11 3.84 -3.09
N GLU A 3 -2.94 4.30 -3.53
CA GLU A 3 -2.79 5.66 -4.10
C GLU A 3 -3.60 5.84 -5.39
N ILE A 4 -3.75 4.78 -6.19
CA ILE A 4 -4.60 4.78 -7.40
C ILE A 4 -6.06 4.96 -6.99
N LEU A 5 -6.51 4.15 -6.02
CA LEU A 5 -7.88 4.19 -5.52
C LEU A 5 -8.23 5.58 -4.93
N TYR A 6 -7.36 6.13 -4.09
CA TYR A 6 -7.63 7.39 -3.40
C TYR A 6 -7.13 8.64 -4.13
N GLY A 7 -6.35 8.49 -5.20
CA GLY A 7 -5.79 9.61 -5.97
C GLY A 7 -4.90 10.52 -5.12
N ARG A 8 -4.29 9.99 -4.05
CA ARG A 8 -3.46 10.74 -3.12
C ARG A 8 -2.35 9.85 -2.55
N PRO A 9 -1.20 10.43 -2.17
CA PRO A 9 -0.10 9.65 -1.61
C PRO A 9 -0.45 9.08 -0.23
N VAL A 10 0.16 7.95 0.12
CA VAL A 10 0.06 7.40 1.47
C VAL A 10 0.87 8.26 2.44
N SER A 11 0.21 8.96 3.37
CA SER A 11 0.88 9.83 4.34
C SER A 11 1.02 9.17 5.71
N TYR A 12 2.14 8.50 5.96
CA TYR A 12 2.55 8.07 7.31
C TYR A 12 3.87 8.70 7.77
N GLY A 13 4.75 9.03 6.81
CA GLY A 13 6.17 9.22 7.06
C GLY A 13 6.59 10.54 7.72
N GLN A 14 5.68 11.51 7.89
CA GLN A 14 6.01 12.76 8.60
C GLN A 14 5.82 12.66 10.12
N GLU A 15 4.93 11.79 10.60
CA GLU A 15 4.59 11.73 12.03
C GLU A 15 5.36 10.61 12.77
N LEU A 16 5.62 9.47 12.10
CA LEU A 16 6.17 8.28 12.76
C LEU A 16 7.70 8.09 12.59
N GLY A 17 8.31 8.72 11.57
CA GLY A 17 9.75 8.65 11.34
C GLY A 17 10.29 7.20 11.32
N PRO A 18 11.38 6.88 12.06
CA PRO A 18 11.95 5.53 12.12
C PRO A 18 11.01 4.44 12.67
N GLN A 19 9.99 4.81 13.46
CA GLN A 19 9.07 3.84 14.07
C GLN A 19 8.06 3.28 13.07
N LEU A 20 7.94 3.89 11.88
CA LEU A 20 7.03 3.44 10.83
C LEU A 20 7.22 1.97 10.46
N GLN A 21 8.46 1.47 10.48
CA GLN A 21 8.75 0.07 10.18
C GLN A 21 8.16 -0.88 11.23
N ILE A 22 8.21 -0.50 12.50
CA ILE A 22 7.63 -1.27 13.61
C ILE A 22 6.11 -1.29 13.48
N GLU A 23 5.50 -0.13 13.20
CA GLU A 23 4.06 -0.03 13.03
C GLU A 23 3.56 -0.90 11.86
N ILE A 24 4.26 -0.89 10.72
CA ILE A 24 3.89 -1.71 9.55
C ILE A 24 4.08 -3.20 9.82
N CYS A 25 5.24 -3.62 10.34
CA CYS A 25 5.61 -5.03 10.44
C CYS A 25 5.05 -5.73 11.69
N ARG A 26 4.97 -5.03 12.83
CA ARG A 26 4.51 -5.62 14.10
C ARG A 26 3.05 -5.29 14.37
N ASN A 27 2.67 -4.02 14.23
CA ASN A 27 1.34 -3.53 14.60
C ASN A 27 0.33 -3.53 13.43
N ASP A 28 0.73 -4.06 12.27
CA ASP A 28 -0.12 -4.19 11.08
C ASP A 28 -0.68 -2.87 10.55
N LEU A 29 0.07 -1.79 10.67
CA LEU A 29 -0.34 -0.50 10.12
C LEU A 29 -0.55 -0.65 8.60
N ARG A 30 -1.78 -0.39 8.15
CA ARG A 30 -2.20 -0.40 6.74
C ARG A 30 -3.01 0.84 6.40
N PRO A 31 -2.91 1.37 5.17
CA PRO A 31 -3.76 2.46 4.66
C PRO A 31 -5.23 2.26 4.98
N THR A 32 -5.85 3.27 5.59
CA THR A 32 -7.28 3.27 5.89
C THR A 32 -8.08 3.09 4.61
N ILE A 33 -9.06 2.19 4.66
CA ILE A 33 -9.97 1.91 3.55
C ILE A 33 -11.34 2.42 3.96
N ILE A 34 -11.94 3.24 3.12
CA ILE A 34 -13.36 3.61 3.22
C ILE A 34 -14.15 2.41 2.67
N GLU A 35 -14.86 1.71 3.55
CA GLU A 35 -15.63 0.51 3.21
C GLU A 35 -16.80 0.83 2.26
N ASN A 36 -17.26 -0.19 1.52
CA ASN A 36 -18.41 -0.19 0.59
C ASN A 36 -18.19 0.37 -0.82
N ILE A 37 -16.95 0.64 -1.24
CA ILE A 37 -16.64 1.11 -2.60
C ILE A 37 -15.53 0.25 -3.21
N HIS A 38 -15.64 -0.13 -4.49
CA HIS A 38 -14.64 -0.94 -5.22
C HIS A 38 -14.29 -2.27 -4.55
N GLN A 39 -15.27 -3.05 -4.08
CA GLN A 39 -15.02 -4.22 -3.23
C GLN A 39 -14.02 -5.23 -3.82
N CYS A 40 -14.11 -5.55 -5.11
CA CYS A 40 -13.15 -6.46 -5.76
C CYS A 40 -11.73 -5.90 -5.78
N TYR A 41 -11.56 -4.59 -6.05
CA TYR A 41 -10.27 -3.91 -6.01
C TYR A 41 -9.71 -3.84 -4.59
N VAL A 42 -10.56 -3.54 -3.61
CA VAL A 42 -10.20 -3.49 -2.18
C VAL A 42 -9.74 -4.86 -1.70
N ASN A 43 -10.42 -5.93 -2.09
CA ASN A 43 -10.04 -7.30 -1.74
C ASN A 43 -8.66 -7.65 -2.33
N LEU A 44 -8.44 -7.41 -3.63
CA LEU A 44 -7.13 -7.63 -4.24
C LEU A 44 -6.03 -6.78 -3.58
N MET A 45 -6.32 -5.51 -3.28
CA MET A 45 -5.38 -4.64 -2.58
C MET A 45 -5.05 -5.19 -1.18
N LYS A 46 -6.01 -5.81 -0.49
CA LYS A 46 -5.80 -6.48 0.80
C LYS A 46 -4.88 -7.69 0.68
N GLU A 47 -5.12 -8.55 -0.30
CA GLU A 47 -4.26 -9.69 -0.59
C GLU A 47 -2.80 -9.27 -0.87
N CYS A 48 -2.60 -8.18 -1.60
CA CYS A 48 -1.26 -7.67 -1.94
C CYS A 48 -0.40 -7.24 -0.74
N TRP A 49 -1.00 -6.93 0.41
CA TRP A 49 -0.28 -6.50 1.62
C TRP A 49 -0.57 -7.37 2.84
N GLU A 50 -0.95 -8.63 2.59
CA GLU A 50 -1.05 -9.67 3.61
C GLU A 50 0.23 -9.75 4.44
N ARG A 51 0.06 -10.02 5.74
CA ARG A 51 1.17 -10.07 6.70
C ARG A 51 2.18 -11.13 6.27
N GLU A 52 1.67 -12.34 6.08
CA GLU A 52 2.46 -13.49 5.65
C GLU A 52 2.78 -13.38 4.16
N PRO A 53 4.07 -13.31 3.77
CA PRO A 53 4.48 -13.13 2.38
C PRO A 53 3.92 -14.18 1.41
N GLU A 54 3.75 -15.42 1.87
CA GLU A 54 3.21 -16.55 1.11
C GLU A 54 1.75 -16.37 0.69
N ASN A 55 0.98 -15.54 1.42
CA ASN A 55 -0.41 -15.26 1.10
C ASN A 55 -0.55 -14.14 0.06
N ARG A 56 0.56 -13.46 -0.29
CA ARG A 56 0.53 -12.39 -1.29
C ARG A 56 0.47 -12.98 -2.69
N PRO A 57 -0.39 -12.45 -3.58
CA PRO A 57 -0.43 -12.89 -4.96
C PRO A 57 0.87 -12.50 -5.67
N SER A 58 1.32 -13.36 -6.57
CA SER A 58 2.43 -13.04 -7.46
C SER A 58 2.04 -11.91 -8.42
N ALA A 59 3.03 -11.18 -8.94
CA ALA A 59 2.79 -10.17 -9.96
C ALA A 59 2.03 -10.72 -11.18
N ILE A 60 2.34 -11.96 -11.58
CA ILE A 60 1.63 -12.67 -12.66
C ILE A 60 0.16 -12.84 -12.30
N LYS A 61 -0.14 -13.32 -11.08
CA LYS A 61 -1.52 -13.51 -10.63
C LYS A 61 -2.31 -12.20 -10.59
N ILE A 62 -1.68 -11.12 -10.13
CA ILE A 62 -2.28 -9.78 -10.14
C ILE A 62 -2.62 -9.36 -11.58
N CYS A 63 -1.70 -9.53 -12.52
CA CYS A 63 -1.93 -9.20 -13.93
C CYS A 63 -3.08 -10.02 -14.54
N GLU A 64 -3.17 -11.31 -14.25
CA GLU A 64 -4.27 -12.16 -14.69
C GLU A 64 -5.61 -11.67 -14.14
N ILE A 65 -5.69 -11.34 -12.85
CA ILE A 65 -6.90 -10.83 -12.21
C ILE A 65 -7.34 -9.52 -12.87
N LEU A 66 -6.43 -8.56 -13.01
CA LEU A 66 -6.72 -7.27 -13.63
C LEU A 66 -7.13 -7.41 -15.10
N THR A 67 -6.48 -8.29 -15.85
CA THR A 67 -6.85 -8.60 -17.25
C THR A 67 -8.23 -9.24 -17.32
N GLY A 68 -8.55 -10.14 -16.37
CA GLY A 68 -9.88 -10.74 -16.25
C GLY A 68 -10.97 -9.71 -15.98
N TRP A 69 -10.69 -8.69 -15.17
CA TRP A 69 -11.63 -7.58 -14.95
C TRP A 69 -11.84 -6.71 -16.18
N LEU A 70 -10.78 -6.42 -16.94
CA LEU A 70 -10.88 -5.65 -18.18
C LEU A 70 -11.76 -6.34 -19.23
N ASN A 71 -11.77 -7.67 -19.24
CA ASN A 71 -12.59 -8.48 -20.15
C ASN A 71 -13.98 -8.82 -19.57
N ASN A 72 -14.34 -8.29 -18.40
CA ASN A 72 -15.62 -8.56 -17.75
C ASN A 72 -16.42 -7.25 -17.60
N GLU A 73 -17.43 -7.08 -18.45
CA GLU A 73 -18.26 -5.88 -18.50
C GLU A 73 -18.98 -5.57 -17.17
N ILE A 74 -19.39 -6.61 -16.42
CA ILE A 74 -20.08 -6.44 -15.14
C ILE A 74 -19.12 -5.82 -14.11
N ILE A 75 -17.94 -6.39 -13.97
CA ILE A 75 -16.92 -5.89 -13.03
C ILE A 75 -16.48 -4.48 -13.44
N LEU A 76 -16.27 -4.25 -14.74
CA LEU A 76 -15.88 -2.95 -15.24
C LEU A 76 -16.94 -1.88 -14.93
N SER A 77 -18.22 -2.19 -15.19
CA SER A 77 -19.34 -1.30 -14.86
C SER A 77 -19.40 -0.97 -13.37
N ASP A 78 -19.21 -1.96 -12.51
CA ASP A 78 -19.25 -1.77 -11.06
C ASP A 78 -18.07 -0.94 -10.54
N LEU A 79 -16.87 -1.13 -11.10
CA LEU A 79 -15.71 -0.30 -10.82
C LEU A 79 -15.94 1.14 -11.29
N THR A 80 -16.49 1.35 -12.50
CA THR A 80 -16.78 2.71 -13.00
C THR A 80 -17.81 3.45 -12.13
N LYS A 81 -18.91 2.79 -11.73
CA LYS A 81 -19.90 3.38 -10.81
C LYS A 81 -19.28 3.75 -9.47
N SER A 82 -18.44 2.86 -8.95
CA SER A 82 -17.72 3.06 -7.70
C SER A 82 -16.80 4.29 -7.75
N ASP A 83 -16.12 4.52 -8.89
CA ASP A 83 -15.26 5.68 -9.12
C ASP A 83 -16.05 6.99 -9.15
N GLU A 84 -17.23 7.00 -9.76
CA GLU A 84 -18.12 8.16 -9.78
C GLU A 84 -18.59 8.55 -8.37
N LEU A 85 -18.99 7.56 -7.56
CA LEU A 85 -19.36 7.79 -6.16
C LEU A 85 -18.19 8.38 -5.36
N LEU A 86 -16.97 7.87 -5.59
CA LEU A 86 -15.78 8.33 -4.91
C LEU A 86 -15.39 9.76 -5.30
N LYS A 87 -15.56 10.15 -6.57
CA LYS A 87 -15.35 11.54 -7.03
C LYS A 87 -16.29 12.52 -6.34
N ASN A 88 -17.57 12.16 -6.17
CA ASN A 88 -18.54 12.98 -5.46
C ASN A 88 -18.13 13.20 -3.99
N ILE A 89 -17.56 12.18 -3.34
CA ILE A 89 -17.02 12.29 -1.98
C ILE A 89 -15.77 13.19 -1.95
N LYS A 90 -14.81 12.98 -2.86
CA LYS A 90 -13.53 13.71 -2.90
C LYS A 90 -13.68 15.20 -3.28
N SER A 91 -14.65 15.55 -4.14
CA SER A 91 -14.96 16.93 -4.54
C SER A 91 -15.26 17.85 -3.35
N THR A 92 -15.64 17.30 -2.19
CA THR A 92 -15.91 18.07 -0.97
C THR A 92 -14.68 18.24 -0.06
N ARG A 93 -13.58 17.55 -0.35
CA ARG A 93 -12.33 17.52 0.44
C ARG A 93 -11.11 17.72 -0.46
N THR A 94 -11.01 18.85 -1.14
CA THR A 94 -9.85 19.16 -1.99
C THR A 94 -8.68 19.59 -1.12
N GLN A 95 -7.73 18.68 -0.86
CA GLN A 95 -6.42 19.03 -0.32
C GLN A 95 -5.41 19.01 -1.47
N SER A 96 -4.89 20.18 -1.83
CA SER A 96 -3.79 20.30 -2.79
C SER A 96 -2.53 19.74 -2.15
N TYR A 97 -1.97 18.68 -2.72
CA TYR A 97 -0.73 18.07 -2.25
C TYR A 97 0.45 18.62 -3.06
N SER A 98 1.52 19.00 -2.36
CA SER A 98 2.78 19.47 -2.97
C SER A 98 3.53 18.33 -3.66
N ASP A 99 4.10 18.61 -4.84
CA ASP A 99 4.95 17.70 -5.61
C ASP A 99 6.16 17.17 -4.82
N ASP A 100 6.56 17.84 -3.74
CA ASP A 100 7.67 17.44 -2.88
C ASP A 100 7.44 16.11 -2.13
N ILE A 101 6.20 15.60 -2.10
CA ILE A 101 5.87 14.32 -1.45
C ILE A 101 6.36 13.11 -2.26
N TYR A 102 6.49 13.25 -3.57
CA TYR A 102 6.96 12.17 -4.44
C TYR A 102 8.49 12.10 -4.53
N LYS A 103 9.22 13.00 -3.83
CA LYS A 103 10.68 12.95 -3.76
C LYS A 103 11.12 11.89 -2.75
N SER A 104 11.85 10.90 -3.25
CA SER A 104 12.54 9.92 -2.42
C SER A 104 13.47 10.60 -1.40
N LYS A 105 13.30 10.27 -0.13
CA LYS A 105 14.20 10.70 0.95
C LYS A 105 15.01 9.51 1.43
N PHE A 106 16.31 9.69 1.63
CA PHE A 106 17.16 8.66 2.22
C PHE A 106 16.69 8.34 3.64
N ILE A 107 16.27 7.11 3.86
CA ILE A 107 16.05 6.58 5.21
C ILE A 107 17.44 6.30 5.78
N LYS A 108 17.85 7.07 6.80
CA LYS A 108 19.06 6.76 7.55
C LYS A 108 18.84 5.44 8.30
N TYR A 109 19.60 4.41 7.96
CA TYR A 109 19.56 3.13 8.67
C TYR A 109 19.90 3.36 10.15
N THR A 110 19.00 2.97 11.06
CA THR A 110 19.29 2.89 12.49
C THR A 110 19.59 1.44 12.82
N THR A 111 20.87 1.06 12.73
CA THR A 111 21.38 -0.25 13.15
C THR A 111 21.16 -0.55 14.65
N SER A 112 20.67 0.41 15.45
CA SER A 112 20.54 0.26 16.91
C SER A 112 19.21 -0.33 17.40
N LEU A 113 18.19 -0.55 16.54
CA LEU A 113 16.90 -1.10 16.99
C LEU A 113 16.79 -2.63 16.94
N CYS A 114 17.77 -3.31 16.34
CA CYS A 114 17.81 -4.78 16.24
C CYS A 114 18.52 -5.47 17.42
N GLN A 115 18.96 -4.74 18.45
CA GLN A 115 19.63 -5.37 19.60
C GLN A 115 18.64 -6.01 20.60
N ASP A 116 17.37 -5.59 20.61
CA ASP A 116 16.37 -6.08 21.59
C ASP A 116 15.35 -7.08 21.03
N SER A 117 15.43 -7.43 19.74
CA SER A 117 14.64 -8.54 19.19
C SER A 117 15.61 -9.47 18.49
N GLY A 118 15.78 -10.70 19.01
CA GLY A 118 16.77 -11.70 18.60
C GLY A 118 16.68 -12.17 17.14
N LEU A 119 16.87 -11.25 16.20
CA LEU A 119 16.94 -11.45 14.75
C LEU A 119 18.39 -11.50 14.27
N ILE A 120 19.33 -11.94 15.12
CA ILE A 120 20.76 -12.02 14.79
C ILE A 120 21.06 -13.12 13.74
N GLU A 121 20.09 -13.91 13.28
CA GLU A 121 20.35 -14.99 12.31
C GLU A 121 20.11 -14.66 10.83
N LEU A 122 19.81 -13.41 10.45
CA LEU A 122 19.87 -13.01 9.05
C LEU A 122 21.21 -12.34 8.75
N ASN A 123 22.27 -13.16 8.73
CA ASN A 123 23.57 -12.82 8.15
C ASN A 123 23.38 -12.44 6.66
N ILE A 124 23.15 -11.17 6.39
CA ILE A 124 23.41 -10.61 5.06
C ILE A 124 24.93 -10.50 4.95
N ALA A 125 25.53 -11.52 4.33
CA ALA A 125 26.91 -11.48 3.89
C ALA A 125 27.10 -10.20 3.06
N SER A 126 27.87 -9.27 3.61
CA SER A 126 28.27 -8.06 2.90
C SER A 126 29.29 -8.47 1.85
N ASP A 127 28.85 -8.70 0.62
CA ASP A 127 29.75 -8.69 -0.52
C ASP A 127 30.28 -7.27 -0.71
N LYS A 128 31.59 -7.15 -0.59
CA LYS A 128 32.36 -5.93 -0.82
C LYS A 128 32.25 -5.53 -2.30
N ILE A 129 31.98 -4.25 -2.53
CA ILE A 129 32.48 -3.50 -3.69
C ILE A 129 33.24 -2.30 -3.15
#